data_AF-A0A183LAT8-F1
#
_entry.id   AF-A0A183LAT8-F1
#
_cell.length_a   1.000
_cell.length_b   1.000
_cell.length_c   1.000
_cell.angle_alpha   90.00
_cell.angle_beta   90.00
_cell.angle_gamma   90.00
#
_symmetry.space_group_name_H-M   'P 1'
#
loop_
_entity.id
_entity.type
_entity.pdbx_description
1 polymer ?
#
loop_
_entity_poly.entity_id
_entity_poly.type
_entity_poly.pdbx_seq_one_letter_code
_entity_poly.pdbx_strand_id
1 'polypeptide(L)'
;MFNTAFLRDTDKFNEFKIALNNRFQALQALLKEEETTMEDNWKSIKEALTSTCQEVVGLKKHHHKEWISTETVDKIEERKNKKTAINNSRTRAEDVQAQAEYIKTNKQVKKSIRTDKKKFVEELVTTAEKGAREGNMKQLYDKTKKLTGKYSKP
;
A
#
# COMPACT_ATOMS: atom_id res chain seq x y z
N MET A 1 -4.84 -4.91 3.77
CA MET A 1 -5.15 -6.36 3.75
C MET A 1 -3.88 -7.12 4.09
N PHE A 2 -3.92 -8.08 5.02
CA PHE A 2 -2.76 -8.89 5.41
C PHE A 2 -2.43 -9.94 4.36
N ASN A 3 -1.19 -10.44 4.35
CA ASN A 3 -0.77 -11.50 3.43
C ASN A 3 -1.14 -12.89 3.95
N THR A 4 -2.41 -13.26 3.82
CA THR A 4 -2.94 -14.55 4.31
C THR A 4 -2.33 -15.78 3.61
N ALA A 5 -1.61 -15.60 2.49
CA ALA A 5 -0.91 -16.69 1.84
C ALA A 5 0.18 -17.31 2.73
N PHE A 6 0.77 -16.54 3.64
CA PHE A 6 1.77 -17.06 4.58
C PHE A 6 1.19 -18.05 5.59
N LEU A 7 -0.13 -18.03 5.86
CA LEU A 7 -0.75 -19.01 6.74
C LEU A 7 -0.92 -20.40 6.09
N ARG A 8 -0.57 -20.54 4.80
CA ARG A 8 -0.48 -21.85 4.14
C ARG A 8 0.80 -22.59 4.50
N ASP A 9 1.81 -21.87 4.94
CA ASP A 9 3.05 -22.44 5.45
C ASP A 9 2.83 -22.88 6.90
N THR A 10 3.13 -24.15 7.18
CA THR A 10 2.85 -24.77 8.48
C THR A 10 3.63 -24.09 9.62
N ASP A 11 4.87 -23.67 9.36
CA ASP A 11 5.71 -23.04 10.37
C ASP A 11 5.17 -21.65 10.71
N LYS A 12 4.83 -20.86 9.70
CA LYS A 12 4.19 -19.54 9.87
C LYS A 12 2.82 -19.63 10.53
N PHE A 13 2.03 -20.65 10.22
CA PHE A 13 0.76 -20.88 10.89
C PHE A 13 0.94 -21.18 12.38
N ASN A 14 1.92 -22.02 12.73
CA ASN A 14 2.24 -22.33 14.12
C ASN A 14 2.78 -21.11 14.87
N GLU A 15 3.65 -20.32 14.24
CA GLU A 15 4.15 -19.05 14.76
C GLU A 15 2.98 -18.09 15.07
N PHE A 16 2.02 -17.96 14.15
CA PHE A 16 0.82 -17.14 14.35
C PHE A 16 0.01 -17.61 15.56
N LYS A 17 -0.23 -18.93 15.67
CA LYS A 17 -0.98 -19.52 16.77
C LYS A 17 -0.30 -19.26 18.12
N ILE A 18 1.02 -19.41 18.20
CA ILE A 18 1.79 -19.17 19.43
C ILE A 18 1.76 -17.68 19.80
N ALA A 19 2.07 -16.80 18.87
CA ALA A 19 2.08 -15.35 19.10
C ALA A 19 0.70 -14.84 19.53
N LEU A 20 -0.37 -15.35 18.92
CA LEU A 20 -1.74 -15.02 19.28
C LEU A 20 -2.07 -15.47 20.70
N ASN A 21 -1.79 -16.74 21.02
CA ASN A 21 -2.07 -17.29 22.35
C ASN A 21 -1.33 -16.52 23.45
N ASN A 22 -0.05 -16.20 23.25
CA ASN A 22 0.74 -15.45 24.21
C ASN A 22 0.13 -14.05 24.47
N ARG A 23 -0.31 -13.35 23.41
CA ARG A 23 -0.97 -12.05 23.55
C ARG A 23 -2.32 -12.13 24.25
N PHE A 24 -3.13 -13.14 23.94
CA PHE A 24 -4.42 -13.33 24.61
C PHE A 24 -4.26 -13.70 26.08
N GLN A 25 -3.22 -14.46 26.45
CA GLN A 25 -2.89 -14.72 27.85
C GLN A 25 -2.51 -13.43 28.60
N ALA A 26 -1.65 -12.60 28.01
CA ALA A 26 -1.29 -11.30 28.57
C ALA A 26 -2.52 -10.38 28.71
N LEU A 27 -3.38 -10.34 27.68
CA LEU A 27 -4.61 -9.56 27.69
C LEU A 27 -5.59 -10.07 28.77
N GLN A 28 -5.73 -11.38 28.95
CA GLN A 28 -6.57 -11.95 30.01
C GLN A 28 -6.04 -11.62 31.42
N ALA A 29 -4.73 -11.55 31.61
CA ALA A 29 -4.14 -11.12 32.87
C ALA A 29 -4.48 -9.65 33.18
N LEU A 30 -4.31 -8.76 32.19
CA LEU A 30 -4.66 -7.34 32.31
C LEU A 30 -6.15 -7.13 32.63
N LEU A 31 -7.04 -7.87 31.94
CA LEU A 31 -8.49 -7.77 32.16
C LEU A 31 -8.96 -8.26 33.54
N LYS A 32 -8.14 -9.03 34.26
CA LYS A 32 -8.44 -9.44 35.65
C LYS A 32 -8.00 -8.41 36.68
N GLU A 33 -7.06 -7.54 36.32
CA GLU A 33 -6.49 -6.52 37.21
C GLU A 33 -7.15 -5.15 37.04
N GLU A 34 -7.72 -4.87 35.87
CA GLU A 34 -8.25 -3.54 35.52
C GLU A 34 -9.77 -3.58 35.28
N GLU A 35 -10.51 -2.68 35.94
CA GLU A 35 -11.96 -2.52 35.77
C GLU A 35 -12.24 -1.78 34.45
N THR A 36 -12.34 -2.54 33.37
CA THR A 36 -12.42 -2.06 31.99
C THR A 36 -13.83 -2.14 31.44
N THR A 37 -14.22 -1.18 30.59
CA THR A 37 -15.53 -1.20 29.94
C THR A 37 -15.58 -2.28 28.85
N MET A 38 -16.79 -2.71 28.47
CA MET A 38 -16.95 -3.70 27.40
C MET A 38 -16.41 -3.19 26.04
N GLU A 39 -16.55 -1.89 25.78
CA GLU A 39 -15.99 -1.21 24.62
C GLU A 39 -14.45 -1.27 24.61
N ASP A 40 -13.81 -1.01 25.74
CA ASP A 40 -12.35 -1.08 25.88
C ASP A 40 -11.85 -2.51 25.67
N ASN A 41 -12.56 -3.50 26.20
CA ASN A 41 -12.24 -4.91 26.02
C ASN A 41 -12.31 -5.32 24.56
N TRP A 42 -13.35 -4.89 23.85
CA TRP A 42 -13.50 -5.15 22.42
C TRP A 42 -12.39 -4.49 21.60
N LYS A 43 -11.94 -3.29 21.99
CA LYS A 43 -10.83 -2.58 21.35
C LYS A 43 -9.52 -3.35 21.56
N SER A 44 -9.20 -3.75 22.78
CA SER A 44 -7.99 -4.50 23.12
C SER A 44 -7.90 -5.84 22.38
N ILE A 45 -9.03 -6.55 22.22
CA ILE A 45 -9.10 -7.79 21.43
C ILE A 45 -8.78 -7.54 19.96
N LYS A 46 -9.35 -6.50 19.36
CA LYS A 46 -9.04 -6.13 17.96
C LYS A 46 -7.57 -5.76 17.80
N GLU A 47 -7.00 -5.04 18.76
CA GLU A 47 -5.58 -4.65 18.73
C GLU A 47 -4.65 -5.86 18.86
N ALA A 48 -4.95 -6.81 19.75
CA ALA A 48 -4.20 -8.06 19.87
C ALA A 48 -4.24 -8.90 18.58
N LEU A 49 -5.41 -9.00 17.94
CA LEU A 49 -5.56 -9.69 16.65
C LEU A 49 -4.81 -8.96 15.53
N THR A 50 -4.95 -7.64 15.45
CA THR A 50 -4.35 -6.81 14.39
C THR A 50 -2.83 -6.79 14.49
N SER A 51 -2.28 -6.63 15.69
CA SER A 51 -0.84 -6.65 15.95
C SER A 51 -0.22 -8.00 15.59
N THR A 52 -0.88 -9.11 15.93
CA THR A 52 -0.41 -10.47 15.59
C THR A 52 -0.44 -10.73 14.10
N CYS A 53 -1.49 -10.30 13.42
CA CYS A 53 -1.50 -10.34 11.96
C CYS A 53 -0.35 -9.52 11.36
N GLN A 54 -0.11 -8.31 11.88
CA GLN A 54 0.93 -7.43 11.36
C GLN A 54 2.35 -7.97 11.59
N GLU A 55 2.60 -8.61 12.73
CA GLU A 55 3.90 -9.19 13.08
C GLU A 55 4.21 -10.45 12.27
N VAL A 56 3.27 -11.40 12.22
CA VAL A 56 3.57 -12.73 11.68
C VAL A 56 3.35 -12.83 10.17
N VAL A 57 2.21 -12.32 9.68
CA VAL A 57 1.86 -12.41 8.25
C VAL A 57 2.12 -11.11 7.50
N GLY A 58 2.25 -9.99 8.19
CA GLY A 58 2.54 -8.70 7.59
C GLY A 58 1.45 -8.18 6.65
N LEU A 59 1.61 -6.93 6.25
CA LEU A 59 0.75 -6.32 5.25
C LEU A 59 1.06 -6.88 3.87
N LYS A 60 0.01 -7.15 3.08
CA LYS A 60 0.17 -7.52 1.67
C LYS A 60 0.87 -6.37 0.97
N LYS A 61 2.08 -6.64 0.47
CA LYS A 61 2.81 -5.68 -0.36
C LYS A 61 2.07 -5.56 -1.68
N HIS A 62 1.52 -4.37 -1.93
CA HIS A 62 1.04 -4.03 -3.26
C HIS A 62 2.25 -3.70 -4.10
N HIS A 63 2.61 -4.60 -5.01
CA HIS A 63 3.53 -4.29 -6.09
C HIS A 63 2.82 -3.28 -6.99
N HIS A 64 3.12 -1.99 -6.78
CA HIS A 64 2.82 -0.99 -7.77
C HIS A 64 3.68 -1.26 -9.01
N LYS A 65 3.24 -0.77 -10.17
CA LYS A 65 4.00 -0.94 -11.41
C LYS A 65 5.39 -0.33 -11.22
N GLU A 66 6.42 -0.95 -11.81
CA GLU A 66 7.84 -0.53 -11.70
C GLU A 66 8.03 0.98 -11.94
N TRP A 67 7.18 1.60 -12.75
CA TRP A 67 7.28 3.01 -13.12
C TRP A 67 6.65 4.00 -12.12
N ILE A 68 5.86 3.55 -11.15
CA ILE A 68 5.21 4.44 -10.18
C ILE A 68 6.19 4.73 -9.05
N SER A 69 6.47 6.01 -8.79
CA SER A 69 7.34 6.41 -7.68
C SER A 69 6.63 6.31 -6.33
N THR A 70 7.42 6.17 -5.25
CA THR A 70 6.92 6.27 -3.87
C THR A 70 6.24 7.61 -3.60
N GLU A 71 6.79 8.72 -4.11
CA GLU A 71 6.20 10.05 -3.99
C GLU A 71 4.79 10.12 -4.61
N THR A 72 4.56 9.46 -5.75
CA THR A 72 3.22 9.36 -6.36
C THR A 72 2.27 8.52 -5.51
N VAL A 73 2.77 7.44 -4.87
CA VAL A 73 1.97 6.63 -3.94
C VAL A 73 1.53 7.47 -2.74
N ASP A 74 2.43 8.25 -2.14
CA ASP A 74 2.11 9.11 -1.00
C ASP A 74 1.04 10.15 -1.36
N LYS A 75 1.14 10.77 -2.55
CA LYS A 75 0.12 11.70 -3.07
C LYS A 75 -1.23 11.03 -3.32
N ILE A 76 -1.25 9.76 -3.73
CA ILE A 76 -2.51 9.00 -3.88
C ILE A 76 -3.17 8.80 -2.52
N GLU A 77 -2.38 8.53 -1.48
CA GLU A 77 -2.88 8.38 -0.11
C GLU A 77 -3.39 9.71 0.44
N GLU A 78 -2.67 10.81 0.24
CA GLU A 78 -3.14 12.16 0.60
C GLU A 78 -4.49 12.48 -0.06
N ARG A 79 -4.62 12.18 -1.36
CA ARG A 79 -5.89 12.36 -2.09
C ARG A 79 -7.02 11.52 -1.47
N LYS A 80 -6.76 10.31 -1.00
CA LYS A 80 -7.78 9.48 -0.30
C LYS A 80 -8.21 10.15 1.00
N ASN A 81 -7.26 10.66 1.79
CA ASN A 81 -7.58 11.38 3.02
C ASN A 81 -8.45 12.61 2.76
N LYS A 82 -8.16 13.38 1.69
CA LYS A 82 -9.04 14.50 1.27
C LYS A 82 -10.43 14.03 0.85
N LYS A 83 -10.55 12.85 0.23
CA LYS A 83 -11.85 12.26 -0.11
C LYS A 83 -12.63 11.88 1.16
N THR A 84 -11.96 11.36 2.18
CA THR A 84 -12.56 11.08 3.49
C THR A 84 -13.06 12.35 4.16
N ALA A 85 -12.32 13.45 4.07
CA ALA A 85 -12.75 14.75 4.59
C ALA A 85 -14.06 15.24 3.94
N ILE A 86 -14.23 15.05 2.62
CA ILE A 86 -15.49 15.33 1.92
C ILE A 86 -16.64 14.49 2.49
N ASN A 87 -16.43 13.17 2.62
CA ASN A 87 -17.48 12.26 3.09
C ASN A 87 -17.91 12.55 4.54
N ASN A 88 -17.02 13.13 5.35
CA ASN A 88 -17.27 13.45 6.75
C ASN A 88 -17.76 14.90 6.96
N SER A 89 -17.91 15.69 5.89
CA SER A 89 -18.37 17.08 5.98
C SER A 89 -19.79 17.15 6.56
N ARG A 90 -20.01 18.08 7.48
CA ARG A 90 -21.31 18.25 8.16
C ARG A 90 -22.05 19.49 7.69
N THR A 91 -21.31 20.49 7.22
CA THR A 91 -21.88 21.74 6.70
C THR A 91 -21.50 21.96 5.25
N ARG A 92 -22.32 22.74 4.53
CA ARG A 92 -22.08 23.06 3.12
C ARG A 92 -20.77 23.81 2.89
N ALA A 93 -20.33 24.63 3.84
CA ALA A 93 -19.07 25.35 3.76
C ALA A 93 -17.86 24.39 3.84
N GLU A 94 -17.90 23.44 4.78
CA GLU A 94 -16.88 22.39 4.91
C GLU A 94 -16.78 21.52 3.66
N ASP A 95 -17.92 21.11 3.08
CA ASP A 95 -17.95 20.32 1.84
C ASP A 95 -17.29 21.08 0.67
N VAL A 96 -17.62 22.37 0.49
CA VAL A 96 -17.01 23.19 -0.56
C VAL A 96 -15.50 23.31 -0.39
N GLN A 97 -15.02 23.53 0.84
CA GLN A 97 -13.58 23.61 1.12
C GLN A 97 -12.89 22.26 0.87
N ALA A 98 -13.44 21.16 1.40
CA ALA A 98 -12.88 19.82 1.24
C ALA A 98 -12.86 19.40 -0.25
N GLN A 99 -13.88 19.76 -1.02
CA GLN A 99 -13.92 19.55 -2.46
C GLN A 99 -12.82 20.33 -3.19
N ALA A 100 -12.61 21.60 -2.85
CA ALA A 100 -11.55 22.41 -3.45
C ALA A 100 -10.16 21.78 -3.21
N GLU A 101 -9.89 21.32 -1.99
CA GLU A 101 -8.64 20.63 -1.64
C GLU A 101 -8.48 19.30 -2.37
N TYR A 102 -9.54 18.50 -2.48
CA TYR A 102 -9.54 17.26 -3.24
C TYR A 102 -9.26 17.48 -4.72
N ILE A 103 -9.86 18.51 -5.34
CA ILE A 103 -9.64 18.84 -6.75
C ILE A 103 -8.16 19.19 -6.99
N LYS A 104 -7.57 20.01 -6.10
CA LYS A 104 -6.16 20.40 -6.17
C LYS A 104 -5.23 19.18 -6.06
N THR A 105 -5.42 18.35 -5.04
CA THR A 105 -4.60 17.15 -4.81
C THR A 105 -4.79 16.10 -5.92
N ASN A 106 -6.01 15.89 -6.42
CA ASN A 106 -6.27 15.00 -7.55
C ASN A 106 -5.57 15.48 -8.84
N LYS A 107 -5.47 16.80 -9.06
CA LYS A 107 -4.69 17.36 -10.18
C LYS A 107 -3.20 17.06 -10.02
N GLN A 108 -2.65 17.18 -8.82
CA GLN A 108 -1.25 16.85 -8.52
C GLN A 108 -0.95 15.36 -8.75
N VAL A 109 -1.81 14.46 -8.27
CA VAL A 109 -1.70 13.02 -8.52
C VAL A 109 -1.69 12.71 -10.03
N LYS A 110 -2.61 13.31 -10.80
CA LYS A 110 -2.62 13.13 -12.26
C LYS A 110 -1.33 13.62 -12.91
N LYS A 111 -0.75 14.73 -12.42
CA LYS A 111 0.52 15.26 -12.93
C LYS A 111 1.69 14.34 -12.58
N SER A 112 1.79 13.86 -11.34
CA SER A 112 2.88 12.99 -10.91
C SER A 112 2.87 11.65 -11.65
N ILE A 113 1.69 11.04 -11.84
CA ILE A 113 1.52 9.82 -12.64
C ILE A 113 2.04 10.00 -14.08
N ARG A 114 1.78 11.16 -14.70
CA ARG A 114 2.28 11.46 -16.06
C ARG A 114 3.79 11.64 -16.07
N THR A 115 4.34 12.35 -15.09
CA THR A 115 5.78 12.56 -14.95
C THR A 115 6.51 11.24 -14.75
N ASP A 116 6.04 10.40 -13.83
CA ASP A 116 6.61 9.09 -13.53
C ASP A 116 6.62 8.19 -14.76
N LYS A 117 5.50 8.12 -15.48
CA LYS A 117 5.41 7.37 -16.72
C LYS A 117 6.38 7.89 -17.79
N LYS A 118 6.51 9.22 -17.93
CA LYS A 118 7.45 9.84 -18.88
C LYS A 118 8.90 9.48 -18.55
N LYS A 119 9.30 9.65 -17.28
CA LYS A 119 10.65 9.30 -16.80
C LYS A 119 10.98 7.83 -17.06
N PHE A 120 10.06 6.93 -16.73
CA PHE A 120 10.26 5.50 -16.96
C PHE A 120 10.45 5.15 -18.44
N VAL A 121 9.67 5.77 -19.33
CA VAL A 121 9.83 5.59 -20.78
C VAL A 121 11.19 6.12 -21.26
N GLU A 122 11.59 7.31 -20.79
CA GLU A 122 12.90 7.90 -21.11
C GLU A 122 14.07 7.03 -20.64
N GLU A 123 14.00 6.47 -19.42
CA GLU A 123 14.99 5.54 -18.87
C GLU A 123 15.09 4.24 -19.69
N LEU A 124 13.95 3.70 -20.14
CA LEU A 124 13.94 2.52 -21.00
C LEU A 124 14.57 2.80 -22.37
N VAL A 125 14.25 3.94 -22.98
CA VAL A 125 14.79 4.35 -24.29
C VAL A 125 16.30 4.57 -24.20
N THR A 126 16.75 5.36 -23.23
CA THR A 126 18.19 5.63 -23.01
C THR A 126 18.99 4.34 -22.76
N THR A 127 18.44 3.39 -22.01
CA THR A 127 19.08 2.08 -21.80
C THR A 127 19.12 1.26 -23.10
N ALA A 128 18.04 1.28 -23.89
CA ALA A 128 17.99 0.59 -25.18
C ALA A 128 19.03 1.16 -26.16
N GLU A 129 19.13 2.48 -26.28
CA GLU A 129 20.12 3.16 -27.11
C GLU A 129 21.56 2.80 -26.70
N LYS A 130 21.84 2.80 -25.39
CA LYS A 130 23.15 2.39 -24.88
C LYS A 130 23.47 0.94 -25.27
N GLY A 131 22.51 0.03 -25.09
CA GLY A 131 22.65 -1.37 -25.50
C GLY A 131 22.94 -1.53 -26.99
N ALA A 132 22.31 -0.72 -27.85
CA ALA A 132 22.60 -0.71 -29.28
C ALA A 132 24.02 -0.25 -29.59
N ARG A 133 24.49 0.83 -28.94
CA ARG A 133 25.85 1.37 -29.15
C ARG A 133 26.95 0.41 -28.68
N GLU A 134 26.71 -0.32 -27.59
CA GLU A 134 27.67 -1.25 -27.01
C GLU A 134 27.60 -2.67 -27.63
N GLY A 135 26.71 -2.90 -28.59
CA GLY A 135 26.47 -4.23 -29.18
C GLY A 135 25.77 -5.21 -28.24
N ASN A 136 25.22 -4.75 -27.11
CA ASN A 136 24.47 -5.57 -26.16
C ASN A 136 23.03 -5.79 -26.64
N MET A 137 22.88 -6.72 -27.59
CA MET A 137 21.60 -7.03 -28.24
C MET A 137 20.53 -7.53 -27.25
N LYS A 138 20.93 -8.24 -26.18
CA LYS A 138 20.01 -8.72 -25.15
C LYS A 138 19.34 -7.56 -24.41
N GLN A 139 20.11 -6.58 -23.93
CA GLN A 139 19.55 -5.41 -23.25
C GLN A 139 18.66 -4.57 -24.16
N LEU A 140 19.08 -4.36 -25.42
CA LEU A 140 18.27 -3.66 -26.42
C LEU A 140 16.91 -4.34 -26.60
N TYR A 141 16.90 -5.65 -26.82
CA TYR A 141 15.68 -6.42 -27.00
C TYR A 141 14.77 -6.38 -25.77
N ASP A 142 15.31 -6.64 -24.58
CA ASP A 142 14.52 -6.69 -23.34
C ASP A 142 13.84 -5.34 -23.03
N LYS A 143 14.56 -4.22 -23.22
CA LYS A 143 14.03 -2.87 -22.99
C LYS A 143 13.00 -2.47 -24.05
N THR A 144 13.26 -2.81 -25.31
CA THR A 144 12.30 -2.59 -26.42
C THR A 144 11.04 -3.42 -26.22
N LYS A 145 11.17 -4.67 -25.74
CA LYS A 145 10.03 -5.53 -25.38
C LYS A 145 9.24 -4.97 -24.20
N LYS A 146 9.88 -4.37 -23.19
CA LYS A 146 9.20 -3.65 -22.10
C LYS A 146 8.46 -2.39 -22.59
N LEU A 147 9.03 -1.65 -23.55
CA LEU A 147 8.41 -0.46 -24.17
C LEU A 147 7.20 -0.82 -25.03
N THR A 148 7.36 -1.85 -25.88
CA THR A 148 6.36 -2.30 -26.85
C THR A 148 5.37 -3.28 -26.27
N GLY A 149 5.61 -3.75 -25.03
CA GLY A 149 4.81 -4.73 -24.32
C GLY A 149 3.34 -4.35 -24.41
N LYS A 150 2.65 -4.99 -25.36
CA LYS A 150 1.20 -4.93 -25.48
C LYS A 150 0.66 -5.24 -24.09
N TYR A 151 -0.21 -4.36 -23.59
CA TYR A 151 -0.95 -4.61 -22.37
C TYR A 151 -1.82 -5.86 -22.59
N SER A 152 -1.23 -7.05 -22.47
CA SER A 152 -1.99 -8.25 -22.19
C SER A 152 -2.69 -7.97 -20.88
N LYS A 153 -4.01 -7.77 -20.96
CA LYS A 153 -4.84 -7.60 -19.77
C LYS A 153 -4.57 -8.80 -18.84
N PRO A 154 -4.51 -8.58 -17.52
CA PRO A 154 -4.60 -9.70 -16.58
C PRO A 154 -5.93 -10.45 -16.76
#